data_AF-A0A2H1EEW2-F1
#
_entry.id   AF-A0A2H1EEW2-F1
#
_cell.length_a   1.000
_cell.length_b   1.000
_cell.length_c   1.000
_cell.angle_alpha   90.00
_cell.angle_beta   90.00
_cell.angle_gamma   90.00
#
_symmetry.space_group_name_H-M   'P 1'
#
loop_
_entity.id
_entity.type
_entity.pdbx_description
1 polymer ?
#
loop_
_entity_poly.entity_id
_entity_poly.type
_entity_poly.pdbx_seq_one_letter_code
_entity_poly.pdbx_strand_id
1 'polypeptide(L)'
;MQLGGTKILTGARYVYLVAFFALLSGMFYPIITHGSWDPVISGTLILFVGLAGTVSIYKAATTDRHKKAYLIIGLAITSLALFLVYGAIGKV
;
A
#
# COMPACT_ATOMS: atom_id res chain seq x y z
N MET A 1 0.86 25.24 -25.69
CA MET A 1 1.90 24.30 -25.21
C MET A 1 1.26 23.37 -24.19
N GLN A 2 1.01 22.11 -24.56
CA GLN A 2 0.45 21.09 -23.65
C GLN A 2 1.58 20.54 -22.77
N LEU A 3 1.68 21.03 -21.54
CA LEU A 3 2.61 20.51 -20.55
C LEU A 3 1.95 19.36 -19.76
N GLY A 4 2.52 18.16 -19.84
CA GLY A 4 2.68 17.34 -18.63
C GLY A 4 1.82 16.09 -18.44
N GLY A 5 0.78 15.83 -19.23
CA GLY A 5 -0.08 14.64 -19.04
C GLY A 5 0.64 13.30 -19.30
N THR A 6 1.52 13.26 -20.30
CA THR A 6 2.14 12.00 -20.78
C THR A 6 3.20 11.45 -19.83
N LYS A 7 3.94 12.29 -19.09
CA LYS A 7 5.04 11.83 -18.21
C LYS A 7 4.54 11.12 -16.95
N ILE A 8 3.47 11.62 -16.33
CA ILE A 8 2.88 11.01 -15.12
C ILE A 8 2.28 9.64 -15.48
N LEU A 9 1.66 9.53 -16.64
CA LEU A 9 1.12 8.27 -17.15
C LEU A 9 2.22 7.23 -17.43
N THR A 10 3.41 7.67 -17.85
CA THR A 10 4.55 6.78 -18.13
C THR A 10 5.18 6.25 -16.84
N GLY A 11 5.30 7.08 -15.80
CA GLY A 11 5.83 6.67 -14.49
C GLY A 11 4.89 5.75 -13.71
N ALA A 12 3.58 6.04 -13.72
CA ALA A 12 2.57 5.18 -13.09
C ALA A 12 2.47 3.80 -13.77
N ARG A 13 2.80 3.72 -15.07
CA ARG A 13 2.72 2.47 -15.85
C ARG A 13 3.62 1.37 -15.31
N TYR A 14 4.67 1.66 -14.54
CA TYR A 14 5.59 0.63 -14.04
C TYR A 14 5.49 0.36 -12.53
N VAL A 15 4.64 1.09 -11.81
CA VAL A 15 4.45 0.90 -10.36
C VAL A 15 3.97 -0.53 -10.04
N TYR A 16 3.15 -1.11 -10.93
CA TYR A 16 2.69 -2.49 -10.77
C TYR A 16 3.84 -3.50 -10.80
N LEU A 17 4.90 -3.27 -11.60
CA LEU A 17 6.08 -4.15 -11.63
C LEU A 17 6.83 -4.07 -10.31
N VAL A 18 7.03 -2.85 -9.78
CA VAL A 18 7.71 -2.66 -8.49
C VAL A 18 6.97 -3.38 -7.36
N ALA A 19 5.64 -3.21 -7.29
CA ALA A 19 4.81 -3.92 -6.30
C ALA A 19 4.87 -5.44 -6.48
N PHE A 20 4.83 -5.92 -7.73
CA PHE A 20 4.94 -7.34 -8.04
C PHE A 20 6.28 -7.93 -7.59
N PHE A 21 7.40 -7.28 -7.92
CA PHE A 21 8.72 -7.73 -7.50
C PHE A 21 8.92 -7.66 -5.98
N ALA A 22 8.37 -6.66 -5.31
CA ALA A 22 8.43 -6.57 -3.85
C ALA A 22 7.67 -7.73 -3.17
N LEU A 23 6.46 -8.05 -3.64
CA LEU A 23 5.69 -9.19 -3.15
C LEU A 23 6.39 -10.52 -3.43
N LEU A 24 6.93 -10.66 -4.64
CA LEU A 24 7.67 -11.84 -5.06
C LEU A 24 8.92 -12.06 -4.18
N SER A 25 9.68 -10.99 -3.89
CA SER A 25 10.83 -11.02 -2.98
C SER A 25 10.43 -11.45 -1.57
N GLY A 26 9.28 -10.96 -1.06
CA GLY A 26 8.77 -11.38 0.24
C GLY A 26 8.42 -12.86 0.29
N MET A 27 7.82 -13.40 -0.77
CA MET A 27 7.47 -14.83 -0.85
C MET A 27 8.69 -15.75 -0.98
N PHE A 28 9.73 -15.32 -1.68
CA PHE A 28 10.95 -16.13 -1.84
C PHE A 28 11.88 -16.08 -0.62
N TYR A 29 11.78 -15.05 0.22
CA TYR A 29 12.62 -14.89 1.40
C TYR A 29 12.61 -16.12 2.35
N PRO A 30 11.46 -16.61 2.85
CA PRO A 30 11.42 -17.78 3.75
C PRO A 30 11.83 -19.08 3.05
N ILE A 31 11.60 -19.20 1.73
CA ILE A 31 11.97 -20.39 0.96
C ILE A 31 13.50 -20.55 0.93
N ILE A 32 14.23 -19.45 0.73
CA ILE A 32 15.70 -19.48 0.65
C ILE A 32 16.32 -19.62 2.04
N THR A 33 15.75 -18.94 3.04
CA THR A 33 16.29 -18.91 4.40
C THR A 33 15.81 -20.06 5.29
N HIS A 34 14.91 -20.92 4.80
CA HIS A 34 14.19 -21.93 5.61
C HIS A 34 13.55 -21.33 6.88
N GLY A 35 13.15 -20.06 6.79
CA GLY A 35 12.65 -19.26 7.90
C GLY A 35 11.14 -19.40 8.08
N SER A 36 10.61 -18.68 9.08
CA SER A 36 9.18 -18.61 9.34
C SER A 36 8.44 -17.82 8.24
N TRP A 37 7.22 -18.26 7.93
CA TRP A 37 6.29 -17.59 7.02
C TRP A 37 5.51 -16.45 7.69
N ASP A 38 5.55 -16.36 9.01
CA ASP A 38 4.85 -15.37 9.83
C ASP A 38 5.09 -13.90 9.38
N PRO A 39 6.34 -13.46 9.10
CA PRO A 39 6.58 -12.10 8.57
C PRO A 39 6.00 -11.87 7.17
N VAL A 40 5.91 -12.91 6.33
CA VAL A 40 5.36 -12.80 4.97
C VAL A 40 3.84 -12.66 5.01
N ILE A 41 3.19 -13.43 5.89
CA ILE A 41 1.74 -13.41 6.07
C ILE A 41 1.32 -12.07 6.69
N SER A 42 1.96 -11.65 7.78
CA SER A 42 1.68 -10.37 8.45
C SER A 42 1.98 -9.18 7.54
N GLY A 43 3.12 -9.17 6.84
CA GLY A 43 3.47 -8.13 5.86
C GLY A 43 2.46 -8.03 4.72
N THR A 44 1.98 -9.17 4.20
CA THR A 44 0.92 -9.20 3.18
C THR A 44 -0.38 -8.60 3.69
N LEU A 45 -0.81 -8.97 4.90
CA LEU A 45 -2.01 -8.42 5.53
C LEU A 45 -1.91 -6.89 5.68
N ILE A 46 -0.75 -6.38 6.11
CA ILE A 46 -0.51 -4.94 6.26
C ILE A 46 -0.58 -4.21 4.90
N LEU A 47 -0.05 -4.81 3.84
CA LEU A 47 -0.16 -4.28 2.48
C LEU A 47 -1.62 -4.16 2.01
N PHE A 48 -2.46 -5.17 2.29
CA PHE A 48 -3.89 -5.11 1.98
C PHE A 48 -4.61 -3.99 2.75
N VAL A 49 -4.27 -3.79 4.03
CA VAL A 49 -4.81 -2.69 4.84
C VAL A 49 -4.40 -1.33 4.26
N GLY A 50 -3.12 -1.16 3.90
CA GLY A 50 -2.62 0.06 3.25
C GLY A 50 -3.29 0.35 1.90
N LEU A 51 -3.53 -0.70 1.10
CA LEU A 51 -4.27 -0.60 -0.16
C LEU A 51 -5.71 -0.14 0.07
N ALA A 52 -6.41 -0.75 1.04
CA ALA A 52 -7.77 -0.36 1.41
C ALA A 52 -7.85 1.10 1.88
N GLY A 53 -6.87 1.55 2.68
CA GLY A 53 -6.76 2.95 3.11
C GLY A 53 -6.60 3.92 1.94
N THR A 54 -5.68 3.61 1.02
CA THR A 54 -5.41 4.45 -0.14
C THR A 54 -6.60 4.51 -1.11
N VAL A 55 -7.26 3.38 -1.36
CA VAL A 55 -8.48 3.31 -2.20
C VAL A 55 -9.62 4.11 -1.58
N SER A 56 -9.77 4.07 -0.25
CA SER A 56 -10.77 4.88 0.45
C SER A 56 -10.52 6.39 0.29
N ILE A 57 -9.26 6.83 0.39
CA ILE A 57 -8.84 8.22 0.13
C ILE A 57 -9.13 8.62 -1.33
N TYR A 58 -8.82 7.75 -2.30
CA TYR A 58 -9.10 8.01 -3.71
C TYR A 58 -10.61 8.20 -3.98
N LYS A 59 -11.44 7.34 -3.38
CA LYS A 59 -12.90 7.45 -3.47
C LYS A 59 -13.42 8.73 -2.81
N ALA A 60 -12.78 9.16 -1.71
CA ALA A 60 -13.03 10.45 -1.09
C ALA A 60 -12.70 11.62 -2.03
N ALA A 61 -11.60 11.57 -2.79
CA ALA A 61 -11.24 12.65 -3.71
C ALA A 61 -12.24 12.84 -4.86
N THR A 62 -12.85 11.74 -5.31
CA THR A 62 -13.70 11.68 -6.52
C THR A 62 -15.20 11.89 -6.25
N THR A 63 -15.66 11.69 -5.00
CA THR A 63 -17.09 11.72 -4.66
C THR A 63 -17.51 13.05 -4.02
N ASP A 64 -18.48 13.77 -4.59
CA ASP A 64 -18.98 15.05 -4.03
C ASP A 64 -19.84 14.89 -2.76
N ARG A 65 -20.57 13.78 -2.61
CA ARG A 65 -21.35 13.50 -1.40
C ARG A 65 -20.57 12.64 -0.41
N HIS A 66 -20.39 13.13 0.83
CA HIS A 66 -19.66 12.47 1.93
C HIS A 66 -18.12 12.44 1.81
N LYS A 67 -17.55 13.39 1.05
CA LYS A 67 -16.10 13.62 0.88
C LYS A 67 -15.30 13.58 2.18
N LYS A 68 -15.81 14.25 3.22
CA LYS A 68 -15.16 14.36 4.53
C LYS A 68 -15.07 13.01 5.27
N ALA A 69 -16.13 12.20 5.22
CA ALA A 69 -16.17 10.94 5.95
C ALA A 69 -15.20 9.91 5.36
N TYR A 70 -15.17 9.78 4.03
CA TYR A 70 -14.24 8.88 3.36
C TYR A 70 -12.77 9.31 3.53
N LEU A 71 -12.49 10.61 3.60
CA LEU A 71 -11.14 11.11 3.89
C LEU A 71 -10.67 10.74 5.30
N ILE A 72 -11.52 10.93 6.31
CA ILE A 72 -11.18 10.61 7.71
C ILE A 72 -10.95 9.10 7.85
N ILE A 73 -11.83 8.28 7.28
CA ILE A 73 -11.72 6.82 7.32
C ILE A 73 -10.45 6.37 6.59
N GLY A 74 -10.20 6.90 5.39
CA GLY A 74 -9.02 6.56 4.60
C GLY A 74 -7.70 6.93 5.31
N LEU A 75 -7.63 8.12 5.93
CA LEU A 75 -6.47 8.53 6.72
C LEU A 75 -6.29 7.68 7.99
N ALA A 76 -7.38 7.33 8.68
CA ALA A 76 -7.31 6.46 9.85
C ALA A 76 -6.77 5.07 9.50
N ILE A 77 -7.27 4.47 8.40
CA ILE A 77 -6.79 3.16 7.92
C ILE A 77 -5.33 3.24 7.47
N THR A 78 -4.93 4.32 6.80
CA THR A 78 -3.54 4.52 6.35
C THR A 78 -2.59 4.71 7.54
N SER A 79 -3.00 5.48 8.56
CA SER A 79 -2.24 5.65 9.80
C SER A 79 -2.11 4.33 10.56
N LEU A 80 -3.16 3.51 10.57
CA LEU A 80 -3.12 2.18 11.17
C LEU A 80 -2.17 1.24 10.41
N ALA A 81 -2.17 1.28 9.07
CA ALA A 81 -1.22 0.52 8.26
C ALA A 81 0.23 0.91 8.60
N LEU A 82 0.53 2.21 8.71
CA LEU A 82 1.85 2.71 9.11
C LEU A 82 2.25 2.22 10.52
N PHE A 83 1.30 2.22 11.46
CA PHE A 83 1.53 1.70 12.81
C PHE A 83 1.84 0.20 12.81
N LEU A 84 1.10 -0.59 12.02
CA LEU A 84 1.35 -2.03 11.88
C LEU A 84 2.72 -2.31 11.23
N VAL A 85 3.13 -1.52 10.23
CA VAL A 85 4.50 -1.60 9.67
C VAL A 85 5.53 -1.31 10.75
N TYR A 86 5.33 -0.28 11.57
CA TYR A 86 6.25 0.09 12.64
C TYR A 86 6.39 -1.04 13.69
N GLY A 87 5.29 -1.69 14.05
CA GLY A 87 5.30 -2.89 14.90
C GLY A 87 5.99 -4.09 14.24
N ALA A 88 5.75 -4.33 12.95
CA ALA A 88 6.36 -5.43 12.21
C ALA A 88 7.89 -5.30 12.06
N ILE A 89 8.43 -4.09 12.14
CA ILE A 89 9.88 -3.82 12.14
C ILE A 89 10.51 -4.07 13.54
N GLY A 90 9.70 -4.44 14.55
CA GLY A 90 10.18 -4.73 15.92
C GLY A 90 10.52 -3.46 16.71
N LYS A 91 9.89 -2.33 16.38
CA LYS A 91 10.14 -1.02 17.01
C LYS A 91 9.10 -0.64 18.08
N VAL A 92 8.31 -1.62 18.55
CA VAL A 92 7.32 -1.52 19.63
C VAL A 92 7.50 -2.69 20.57
#